data_AF-A0A662UB51-F1
#
_entry.id   AF-A0A662UB51-F1
#
_cell.length_a   1.000
_cell.length_b   1.000
_cell.length_c   1.000
_cell.angle_alpha   90.00
_cell.angle_beta   90.00
_cell.angle_gamma   90.00
#
_symmetry.space_group_name_H-M   'P 1'
#
loop_
_entity.id
_entity.type
_entity.pdbx_description
1 polymer ?
#
loop_
_entity_poly.entity_id
_entity_poly.type
_entity_poly.pdbx_seq_one_letter_code
_entity_poly.pdbx_strand_id
1 'polypeptide(L)'
;MGEAEEKRKLAVVFDANVVIASLIRDGGLNRYIVTLAPIFYPSYYPDILREEVLEHIPDIARRARRPENEISIALINVLEHIREIKSRELLPFIEESLRYVNDEKDSLYVAAALYLKKSFKQVVIATWNKRDFRFWELMKRWIRVLTPREFYNNYLRPIRGPQPAPCLTCAVNQLDVAIRAMLLYLDESDYVVIGHLSNGGMELETYCHRVLIKRGEKQFTICPQMLDIKECREVYGKTMTERRIRNIMRAYEICGFRS
;
A
#
# COMPACT_ATOMS: atom_id res chain seq x y z
N MET A 1 -24.91 0.43 -0.36
CA MET A 1 -23.55 0.22 -0.90
C MET A 1 -23.31 -1.27 -0.93
N GLY A 2 -23.23 -1.87 -2.11
CA GLY A 2 -23.16 -3.33 -2.26
C GLY A 2 -21.77 -3.89 -2.00
N GLU A 3 -21.69 -5.17 -1.62
CA GLU A 3 -20.44 -5.92 -1.36
C GLU A 3 -19.39 -5.81 -2.48
N ALA A 4 -19.81 -5.54 -3.72
CA ALA A 4 -18.92 -5.32 -4.87
C ALA A 4 -18.09 -4.03 -4.77
N GLU A 5 -18.61 -2.99 -4.12
CA GLU A 5 -17.94 -1.70 -3.91
C GLU A 5 -16.90 -1.80 -2.77
N GLU A 6 -17.14 -2.69 -1.82
CA GLU A 6 -16.28 -2.91 -0.66
C GLU A 6 -15.04 -3.76 -1.00
N LYS A 7 -15.12 -4.61 -2.03
CA LYS A 7 -14.01 -5.44 -2.55
C LYS A 7 -12.97 -4.67 -3.37
N ARG A 8 -13.19 -3.40 -3.74
CA ARG A 8 -12.29 -2.62 -4.61
C ARG A 8 -11.45 -1.57 -3.87
N LYS A 9 -11.06 -1.86 -2.63
CA LYS A 9 -10.26 -0.92 -1.81
C LYS A 9 -8.80 -0.88 -2.25
N LEU A 10 -8.20 -2.05 -2.48
CA LEU A 10 -6.78 -2.21 -2.76
C LEU A 10 -6.55 -3.32 -3.78
N ALA A 11 -5.66 -3.07 -4.74
CA ALA A 11 -5.08 -4.10 -5.60
C ALA A 11 -3.56 -4.14 -5.41
N VAL A 12 -2.96 -5.30 -5.71
CA VAL A 12 -1.51 -5.51 -5.62
C VAL A 12 -0.97 -5.81 -7.00
N VAL A 13 0.13 -5.17 -7.39
CA VAL A 13 0.93 -5.48 -8.57
C VAL A 13 2.25 -6.08 -8.08
N PHE A 14 2.56 -7.29 -8.53
CA PHE A 14 3.82 -7.95 -8.21
C PHE A 14 4.89 -7.66 -9.27
N ASP A 15 6.06 -7.22 -8.81
CA ASP A 15 7.30 -7.18 -9.58
C ASP A 15 7.85 -8.60 -9.81
N ALA A 16 8.43 -8.85 -10.99
CA ALA A 16 9.13 -10.09 -11.33
C ALA A 16 10.12 -10.49 -10.24
N ASN A 17 10.89 -9.56 -9.70
CA ASN A 17 11.89 -9.84 -8.67
C ASN A 17 11.29 -10.42 -7.38
N VAL A 18 10.05 -10.05 -7.03
CA VAL A 18 9.35 -10.61 -5.87
C VAL A 18 8.92 -12.05 -6.14
N VAL A 19 8.41 -12.32 -7.34
CA VAL A 19 8.03 -13.67 -7.78
C VAL A 19 9.26 -14.57 -7.88
N ILE A 20 10.33 -14.13 -8.56
CA ILE A 20 11.61 -14.84 -8.66
C ILE A 20 12.16 -15.17 -7.27
N ALA A 21 12.19 -14.19 -6.37
CA ALA A 21 12.70 -14.40 -5.01
C ALA A 21 11.83 -15.37 -4.18
N SER A 22 10.56 -15.56 -4.54
CA SER A 22 9.69 -16.57 -3.92
C SER A 22 10.00 -17.99 -4.39
N LEU A 23 10.53 -18.16 -5.61
CA LEU A 23 10.88 -19.45 -6.21
C LEU A 23 12.25 -19.96 -5.73
N ILE A 24 13.16 -19.06 -5.34
CA ILE A 24 14.54 -19.43 -4.96
C ILE A 24 14.62 -20.05 -3.56
N ARG A 25 13.78 -19.62 -2.62
CA ARG A 25 13.86 -20.04 -1.21
C ARG A 25 12.70 -20.93 -0.81
N ASP A 26 13.00 -22.08 -0.20
CA ASP A 26 12.03 -22.94 0.47
C ASP A 26 11.51 -22.26 1.75
N GLY A 27 10.67 -21.23 1.59
CA GLY A 27 10.05 -20.47 2.65
C GLY A 27 10.49 -19.01 2.75
N GLY A 28 9.94 -18.32 3.74
CA GLY A 28 10.22 -16.92 4.00
C GLY A 28 9.20 -15.96 3.39
N LEU A 29 9.50 -14.68 3.58
CA LEU A 29 8.57 -13.57 3.41
C LEU A 29 8.01 -13.46 1.98
N ASN A 30 8.83 -13.65 0.94
CA ASN A 30 8.38 -13.55 -0.45
C ASN A 30 7.34 -14.63 -0.78
N ARG A 31 7.62 -15.90 -0.46
CA ARG A 31 6.68 -17.01 -0.64
C ARG A 31 5.39 -16.79 0.13
N TYR A 32 5.48 -16.31 1.37
CA TYR A 32 4.32 -15.96 2.19
C TYR A 32 3.44 -14.90 1.50
N ILE A 33 4.05 -13.84 0.98
CA ILE A 33 3.32 -12.73 0.36
C ILE A 33 2.69 -13.13 -0.97
N VAL A 34 3.43 -13.77 -1.89
CA VAL A 34 2.85 -14.15 -3.19
C VAL A 34 1.76 -15.20 -3.06
N THR A 35 1.74 -15.97 -1.96
CA THR A 35 0.68 -16.96 -1.68
C THR A 35 -0.52 -16.34 -0.98
N LEU A 36 -0.31 -15.45 0.00
CA LEU A 36 -1.41 -14.93 0.82
C LEU A 36 -2.02 -13.65 0.29
N ALA A 37 -1.26 -12.79 -0.38
CA ALA A 37 -1.83 -11.56 -0.94
C ALA A 37 -3.00 -11.85 -1.87
N PRO A 38 -2.95 -12.84 -2.80
CA PRO A 38 -4.07 -13.19 -3.66
C PRO A 38 -5.34 -13.63 -2.92
N ILE A 39 -5.22 -14.15 -1.70
CA ILE A 39 -6.36 -14.58 -0.87
C ILE A 39 -7.12 -13.36 -0.33
N PHE A 40 -6.40 -12.31 0.06
CA PHE A 40 -6.99 -11.11 0.69
C PHE A 40 -7.23 -9.98 -0.31
N TYR A 41 -6.44 -9.89 -1.37
CA TYR A 41 -6.40 -8.78 -2.30
C TYR A 41 -6.29 -9.25 -3.75
N PRO A 42 -7.08 -8.65 -4.67
CA PRO A 42 -6.87 -8.83 -6.10
C PRO A 42 -5.41 -8.50 -6.46
N SER A 43 -4.70 -9.53 -6.92
CA SER A 43 -3.27 -9.46 -7.23
C SER A 43 -3.07 -9.58 -8.73
N TYR A 44 -2.14 -8.81 -9.27
CA TYR A 44 -1.91 -8.66 -10.70
C TYR A 44 -0.41 -8.68 -11.04
N TYR A 45 -0.10 -8.98 -12.30
CA TYR A 45 1.22 -8.79 -12.89
C TYR A 45 1.10 -8.41 -14.38
N PRO A 46 2.01 -7.59 -14.94
CA PRO A 46 2.07 -7.34 -16.39
C PRO A 46 2.57 -8.60 -17.12
N ASP A 47 1.99 -8.96 -18.27
CA ASP A 47 2.34 -10.17 -19.04
C ASP A 47 3.85 -10.35 -19.31
N ILE A 48 4.59 -9.25 -19.48
CA ILE A 48 6.06 -9.26 -19.62
C ILE A 48 6.80 -9.94 -18.45
N LEU A 49 6.23 -9.92 -17.22
CA LEU A 49 6.82 -10.60 -16.06
C LEU A 49 6.96 -12.09 -16.35
N ARG A 50 5.97 -12.70 -17.02
CA ARG A 50 6.04 -14.12 -17.34
C ARG A 50 7.23 -14.41 -18.24
N GLU A 51 7.44 -13.58 -19.26
CA GLU A 51 8.58 -13.68 -20.18
C GLU A 51 9.90 -13.53 -19.42
N GLU A 52 10.03 -12.48 -18.60
CA GLU A 52 11.21 -12.21 -17.76
C GLU A 52 11.54 -13.40 -16.84
N VAL A 53 10.55 -13.97 -16.15
CA VAL A 53 10.81 -15.10 -15.25
C VAL A 53 11.19 -16.37 -16.03
N LEU A 54 10.55 -16.63 -17.18
CA LEU A 54 10.86 -17.78 -18.02
C LEU A 54 12.31 -17.72 -18.54
N GLU A 55 12.77 -16.55 -18.97
CA GLU A 55 14.16 -16.32 -19.40
C GLU A 55 15.17 -16.61 -18.28
N HIS A 56 14.79 -16.39 -17.02
CA HIS A 56 15.64 -16.59 -15.86
C HIS A 56 15.52 -17.98 -15.19
N ILE A 57 14.71 -18.91 -15.71
CA ILE A 57 14.52 -20.25 -15.11
C ILE A 57 15.85 -20.98 -14.82
N PRO A 58 16.83 -21.07 -15.74
CA PRO A 58 18.09 -21.78 -15.48
C PRO A 58 18.86 -21.19 -14.28
N ASP A 59 18.90 -19.87 -14.18
CA ASP A 59 19.57 -19.17 -13.09
C ASP A 59 18.82 -19.34 -11.76
N ILE A 60 17.49 -19.31 -11.79
CA ILE A 60 16.62 -19.55 -10.62
C ILE A 60 16.81 -20.97 -10.11
N ALA A 61 16.76 -21.96 -10.99
CA ALA A 61 16.97 -23.38 -10.69
C ALA A 61 18.33 -23.63 -10.03
N ARG A 62 19.40 -23.06 -10.61
CA ARG A 62 20.75 -23.11 -10.03
C ARG A 62 20.80 -22.52 -8.63
N ARG A 63 20.18 -21.35 -8.42
CA ARG A 63 20.16 -20.66 -7.11
C ARG A 63 19.31 -21.39 -6.07
N ALA A 64 18.20 -21.98 -6.50
CA ALA A 64 17.31 -22.78 -5.65
C ALA A 64 17.87 -24.18 -5.35
N ARG A 65 18.87 -24.63 -6.12
CA ARG A 65 19.38 -26.02 -6.11
C ARG A 65 18.26 -27.02 -6.42
N ARG A 66 17.42 -26.69 -7.41
CA ARG A 66 16.28 -27.49 -7.86
C ARG A 66 16.33 -27.67 -9.37
N PRO A 67 15.75 -28.76 -9.91
CA PRO A 67 15.53 -28.92 -11.35
C PRO A 67 14.68 -27.79 -11.95
N GLU A 68 14.96 -27.42 -13.21
CA GLU A 68 14.22 -26.36 -13.93
C GLU A 68 12.72 -26.67 -14.08
N ASN A 69 12.35 -27.94 -14.22
CA ASN A 69 10.95 -28.36 -14.29
C ASN A 69 10.21 -28.13 -12.95
N GLU A 70 10.85 -28.33 -11.80
CA GLU A 70 10.27 -28.00 -10.49
C GLU A 70 10.03 -26.49 -10.36
N ILE A 71 10.97 -25.66 -10.82
CA ILE A 71 10.81 -24.20 -10.83
C ILE A 71 9.67 -23.77 -11.76
N SER A 72 9.56 -24.40 -12.93
CA SER A 72 8.48 -24.11 -13.90
C SER A 72 7.10 -24.43 -13.32
N ILE A 73 6.95 -25.59 -12.67
CA ILE A 73 5.70 -25.98 -11.99
C ILE A 73 5.38 -24.99 -10.85
N ALA A 74 6.38 -24.63 -10.05
CA ALA A 74 6.19 -23.67 -8.97
C ALA A 74 5.76 -22.28 -9.49
N LEU A 75 6.33 -21.82 -10.61
CA LEU A 75 5.92 -20.57 -11.26
C LEU A 75 4.46 -20.63 -11.70
N ILE A 76 4.05 -21.70 -12.38
CA ILE A 76 2.65 -21.88 -12.82
C ILE A 76 1.69 -21.79 -11.63
N ASN A 77 2.00 -22.50 -10.54
CA ASN A 77 1.16 -22.50 -9.34
C ASN A 77 1.10 -21.12 -8.66
N VAL A 78 2.19 -20.35 -8.67
CA VAL A 78 2.18 -18.98 -8.14
C VAL A 78 1.33 -18.05 -9.03
N LEU A 79 1.51 -18.14 -10.35
CA LEU A 79 0.80 -17.27 -11.29
C LEU A 79 -0.67 -17.63 -11.45
N GLU A 80 -1.09 -18.86 -11.14
CA GLU A 80 -2.52 -19.27 -11.21
C GLU A 80 -3.43 -18.38 -10.34
N HIS A 81 -2.90 -17.82 -9.26
CA HIS A 81 -3.65 -16.97 -8.34
C HIS A 81 -3.44 -15.47 -8.58
N ILE A 82 -2.58 -15.08 -9.52
CA ILE A 82 -2.27 -13.68 -9.82
C ILE A 82 -2.75 -13.37 -11.23
N ARG A 83 -3.52 -12.29 -11.40
CA ARG A 83 -4.14 -11.97 -12.69
C ARG A 83 -3.15 -11.27 -13.61
N GLU A 84 -2.98 -11.83 -14.78
CA GLU A 84 -2.18 -11.18 -15.83
C GLU A 84 -2.90 -9.95 -16.40
N ILE A 85 -2.17 -8.86 -16.61
CA ILE A 85 -2.61 -7.68 -17.35
C ILE A 85 -1.86 -7.67 -18.68
N LYS A 86 -2.61 -7.60 -19.79
CA LYS A 86 -2.00 -7.65 -21.11
C LYS A 86 -1.32 -6.33 -21.46
N SER A 87 -0.19 -6.38 -22.14
CA SER A 87 0.55 -5.19 -22.58
C SER A 87 -0.32 -4.19 -23.34
N ARG A 88 -1.28 -4.66 -24.16
CA ARG A 88 -2.25 -3.80 -24.87
C ARG A 88 -3.11 -2.92 -23.95
N GLU A 89 -3.39 -3.37 -22.73
CA GLU A 89 -4.16 -2.61 -21.73
C GLU A 89 -3.31 -1.54 -21.05
N LEU A 90 -1.98 -1.72 -21.05
CA LEU A 90 -1.01 -0.83 -20.43
C LEU A 90 -0.56 0.30 -21.36
N LEU A 91 -0.64 0.10 -22.69
CA LEU A 91 -0.23 1.09 -23.70
C LEU A 91 -0.68 2.53 -23.41
N PRO A 92 -1.94 2.80 -23.00
CA PRO A 92 -2.39 4.17 -22.74
C PRO A 92 -1.69 4.87 -21.57
N PHE A 93 -0.94 4.13 -20.74
CA PHE A 93 -0.31 4.63 -19.51
C PHE A 93 1.22 4.64 -19.58
N ILE A 94 1.83 4.08 -20.62
CA ILE A 94 3.29 3.92 -20.71
C ILE A 94 4.00 5.28 -20.61
N GLU A 95 3.60 6.25 -21.43
CA GLU A 95 4.22 7.57 -21.45
C GLU A 95 4.12 8.28 -20.08
N GLU A 96 2.97 8.16 -19.42
CA GLU A 96 2.76 8.71 -18.08
C GLU A 96 3.61 7.98 -17.03
N SER A 97 3.69 6.65 -17.13
CA SER A 97 4.41 5.81 -16.18
C SER A 97 5.91 6.08 -16.12
N LEU A 98 6.52 6.43 -17.26
CA LEU A 98 7.94 6.81 -17.36
C LEU A 98 8.30 8.02 -16.49
N ARG A 99 7.32 8.89 -16.19
CA ARG A 99 7.54 10.07 -15.34
C ARG A 99 7.75 9.72 -13.87
N TYR A 100 7.40 8.50 -13.47
CA TYR A 100 7.39 8.05 -12.08
C TYR A 100 8.47 7.01 -11.75
N VAL A 101 9.37 6.72 -12.68
CA VAL A 101 10.45 5.77 -12.49
C VAL A 101 11.80 6.41 -12.83
N ASN A 102 12.86 5.82 -12.29
CA ASN A 102 14.24 6.13 -12.62
C ASN A 102 14.84 5.07 -13.56
N ASP A 103 14.31 3.84 -13.54
CA ASP A 103 14.59 2.79 -14.52
C ASP A 103 13.35 2.59 -15.41
N GLU A 104 13.52 2.73 -16.72
CA GLU A 104 12.42 2.59 -17.69
C GLU A 104 11.79 1.20 -17.67
N LYS A 105 12.51 0.16 -17.26
CA LYS A 105 11.97 -1.20 -17.15
C LYS A 105 10.86 -1.28 -16.10
N ASP A 106 10.95 -0.48 -15.04
CA ASP A 106 9.96 -0.46 -13.97
C ASP A 106 8.68 0.30 -14.36
N SER A 107 8.70 1.02 -15.48
CA SER A 107 7.55 1.79 -15.96
C SER A 107 6.32 0.90 -16.19
N LEU A 108 6.50 -0.35 -16.59
CA LEU A 108 5.40 -1.29 -16.84
C LEU A 108 4.61 -1.64 -15.56
N TYR A 109 5.29 -1.73 -14.41
CA TYR A 109 4.62 -1.94 -13.13
C TYR A 109 3.83 -0.69 -12.70
N VAL A 110 4.35 0.50 -13.00
CA VAL A 110 3.61 1.77 -12.78
C VAL A 110 2.43 1.88 -13.74
N ALA A 111 2.58 1.53 -15.01
CA ALA A 111 1.49 1.51 -15.99
C ALA A 111 0.37 0.56 -15.55
N ALA A 112 0.73 -0.64 -15.06
CA ALA A 112 -0.22 -1.58 -14.46
C ALA A 112 -0.94 -0.97 -13.26
N ALA A 113 -0.23 -0.26 -12.38
CA ALA A 113 -0.84 0.40 -11.24
C ALA A 113 -1.79 1.54 -11.65
N LEU A 114 -1.40 2.37 -12.62
CA LEU A 114 -2.24 3.44 -13.18
C LEU A 114 -3.50 2.88 -13.85
N TYR A 115 -3.37 1.76 -14.57
CA TYR A 115 -4.50 1.04 -15.14
C TYR A 115 -5.49 0.60 -14.05
N LEU A 116 -4.98 -0.07 -13.01
CA LEU A 116 -5.80 -0.55 -11.90
C LEU A 116 -6.42 0.59 -11.08
N LYS A 117 -5.79 1.76 -11.02
CA LYS A 117 -6.36 2.94 -10.33
C LYS A 117 -7.69 3.40 -10.89
N LYS A 118 -8.09 3.00 -12.11
CA LYS A 118 -9.44 3.21 -12.66
C LYS A 118 -10.52 2.41 -11.91
N SER A 119 -10.14 1.29 -11.32
CA SER A 119 -11.07 0.36 -10.64
C SER A 119 -10.86 0.28 -9.13
N PHE A 120 -9.68 0.64 -8.63
CA PHE A 120 -9.31 0.51 -7.22
C PHE A 120 -8.96 1.85 -6.59
N LYS A 121 -9.37 2.05 -5.33
CA LYS A 121 -9.05 3.27 -4.58
C LYS A 121 -7.53 3.42 -4.40
N GLN A 122 -6.88 2.33 -4.02
CA GLN A 122 -5.43 2.24 -3.87
C GLN A 122 -4.85 1.09 -4.70
N VAL A 123 -3.59 1.23 -5.10
CA VAL A 123 -2.80 0.14 -5.67
C VAL A 123 -1.46 0.06 -4.97
N VAL A 124 -0.98 -1.14 -4.68
CA VAL A 124 0.35 -1.40 -4.15
C VAL A 124 1.20 -2.06 -5.23
N ILE A 125 2.37 -1.51 -5.52
CA ILE A 125 3.44 -2.20 -6.25
C ILE A 125 4.36 -2.84 -5.21
N ALA A 126 4.41 -4.17 -5.20
CA ALA A 126 5.30 -4.93 -4.33
C ALA A 126 6.62 -5.21 -5.07
N THR A 127 7.71 -4.57 -4.62
CA THR A 127 9.02 -4.61 -5.28
C THR A 127 10.16 -4.52 -4.27
N TRP A 128 11.31 -5.14 -4.56
CA TRP A 128 12.53 -4.92 -3.79
C TRP A 128 13.26 -3.61 -4.17
N ASN A 129 12.94 -3.06 -5.35
CA ASN A 129 13.68 -2.00 -6.02
C ASN A 129 13.04 -0.61 -5.83
N LYS A 130 12.60 -0.28 -4.61
CA LYS A 130 11.86 0.98 -4.33
C LYS A 130 12.55 2.26 -4.82
N ARG A 131 13.89 2.28 -4.83
CA ARG A 131 14.69 3.43 -5.25
C ARG A 131 14.48 3.79 -6.72
N ASP A 132 14.00 2.85 -7.52
CA ASP A 132 13.78 3.02 -8.94
C ASP A 132 12.42 3.69 -9.22
N PHE A 133 11.66 4.00 -8.16
CA PHE A 133 10.37 4.67 -8.23
C PHE A 133 10.40 6.04 -7.56
N ARG A 134 9.69 7.01 -8.14
CA ARG A 134 9.41 8.31 -7.53
C ARG A 134 8.32 8.18 -6.47
N PHE A 135 8.70 7.60 -5.34
CA PHE A 135 7.81 7.20 -4.24
C PHE A 135 6.74 8.25 -3.89
N TRP A 136 7.15 9.49 -3.57
CA TRP A 136 6.21 10.54 -3.12
C TRP A 136 5.27 11.03 -4.22
N GLU A 137 5.67 10.94 -5.48
CA GLU A 137 4.81 11.31 -6.61
C GLU A 137 3.73 10.25 -6.85
N LEU A 138 4.10 8.96 -6.76
CA LEU A 138 3.15 7.83 -6.85
C LEU A 138 2.19 7.79 -5.66
N MET A 139 2.70 8.08 -4.45
CA MET A 139 1.89 8.15 -3.22
C MET A 139 0.73 9.14 -3.33
N LYS A 140 0.95 10.32 -3.93
CA LYS A 140 -0.11 11.31 -4.21
C LYS A 140 -1.21 10.81 -5.14
N ARG A 141 -0.94 9.74 -5.88
CA ARG A 141 -1.90 9.05 -6.75
C ARG A 141 -2.50 7.81 -6.10
N TRP A 142 -2.27 7.61 -4.81
CA TRP A 142 -2.67 6.41 -4.07
C TRP A 142 -2.08 5.13 -4.66
N ILE A 143 -0.90 5.24 -5.26
CA ILE A 143 -0.07 4.11 -5.69
C ILE A 143 1.11 4.01 -4.72
N ARG A 144 1.13 2.95 -3.91
CA ARG A 144 2.18 2.71 -2.93
C ARG A 144 3.24 1.80 -3.53
N VAL A 145 4.51 2.15 -3.39
CA VAL A 145 5.61 1.25 -3.73
C VAL A 145 6.17 0.70 -2.44
N LEU A 146 6.06 -0.60 -2.22
CA LEU A 146 6.39 -1.24 -0.95
C LEU A 146 7.33 -2.41 -1.17
N THR A 147 8.29 -2.57 -0.26
CA THR A 147 9.00 -3.85 -0.16
C THR A 147 8.05 -4.94 0.30
N PRO A 148 8.35 -6.21 0.02
CA PRO A 148 7.56 -7.32 0.56
C PRO A 148 7.38 -7.20 2.09
N ARG A 149 8.42 -6.77 2.83
CA ARG A 149 8.33 -6.60 4.29
C ARG A 149 7.36 -5.51 4.71
N GLU A 150 7.42 -4.35 4.06
CA GLU A 150 6.49 -3.25 4.31
C GLU A 150 5.06 -3.68 3.95
N PHE A 151 4.86 -4.34 2.81
CA PHE A 151 3.54 -4.83 2.41
C PHE A 151 2.97 -5.83 3.43
N TYR A 152 3.78 -6.81 3.86
CA TYR A 152 3.37 -7.77 4.89
C TYR A 152 2.99 -7.06 6.20
N ASN A 153 3.84 -6.18 6.70
CA ASN A 153 3.64 -5.53 8.00
C ASN A 153 2.39 -4.63 8.01
N ASN A 154 2.06 -3.99 6.89
CA ASN A 154 0.97 -3.03 6.82
C ASN A 154 -0.37 -3.63 6.36
N TYR A 155 -0.36 -4.71 5.55
CA TYR A 155 -1.57 -5.20 4.88
C TYR A 155 -1.90 -6.67 5.15
N LEU A 156 -0.92 -7.53 5.40
CA LEU A 156 -1.17 -8.97 5.61
C LEU A 156 -1.05 -9.41 7.06
N ARG A 157 -0.24 -8.71 7.86
CA ARG A 157 -0.06 -9.02 9.26
C ARG A 157 -1.32 -8.60 10.02
N PRO A 158 -1.92 -9.47 10.85
CA PRO A 158 -2.98 -9.06 11.76
C PRO A 158 -2.48 -7.88 12.57
N ILE A 159 -3.22 -6.76 12.54
CA ILE A 159 -2.89 -5.57 13.31
C ILE A 159 -2.91 -6.00 14.78
N ARG A 160 -1.73 -6.25 15.36
CA ARG A 160 -1.58 -6.18 16.81
C ARG A 160 -1.97 -4.76 17.15
N GLY A 161 -2.97 -4.58 18.03
CA GLY A 161 -3.66 -3.32 18.27
C GLY A 161 -2.73 -2.09 18.23
N PRO A 162 -3.23 -0.93 17.77
CA PRO A 162 -2.41 0.20 17.37
C PRO A 162 -1.30 0.46 18.38
N GLN A 163 -0.04 0.51 17.92
CA GLN A 163 1.01 1.12 18.73
C GLN A 163 0.53 2.54 19.05
N PRO A 164 0.44 2.94 20.32
CA PRO A 164 -0.28 4.13 20.69
C PRO A 164 0.56 5.35 20.32
N ALA A 165 0.39 5.85 19.10
CA ALA A 165 0.43 7.29 18.93
C ALA A 165 -0.71 7.86 19.80
N PRO A 166 -0.49 8.97 20.50
CA PRO A 166 -1.53 9.56 21.33
C PRO A 166 -2.77 9.83 20.48
N CYS A 167 -3.91 9.25 20.89
CA CYS A 167 -5.17 9.49 20.21
C CYS A 167 -5.63 10.92 20.50
N LEU A 168 -6.09 11.64 19.47
CA LEU A 168 -6.72 12.94 19.62
C LEU A 168 -8.20 12.75 19.96
N THR A 169 -8.63 13.29 21.09
CA THR A 169 -10.06 13.36 21.43
C THR A 169 -10.63 14.65 20.86
N CYS A 170 -11.74 14.56 20.16
CA CYS A 170 -12.33 15.67 19.42
C CYS A 170 -13.79 15.85 19.82
N ALA A 171 -14.09 16.91 20.58
CA ALA A 171 -15.43 17.23 21.08
C ALA A 171 -16.29 17.90 19.99
N VAL A 172 -16.38 17.25 18.84
CA VAL A 172 -17.17 17.69 17.69
C VAL A 172 -18.24 16.65 17.38
N ASN A 173 -19.39 17.08 16.88
CA ASN A 173 -20.51 16.21 16.54
C ASN A 173 -20.55 15.82 15.05
N GLN A 174 -19.72 16.45 14.22
CA GLN A 174 -19.64 16.20 12.78
C GLN A 174 -18.35 15.47 12.41
N LEU A 175 -18.47 14.38 11.66
CA LEU A 175 -17.33 13.52 11.28
C LEU A 175 -16.35 14.22 10.33
N ASP A 176 -16.83 15.05 9.41
CA ASP A 176 -15.98 15.82 8.49
C ASP A 176 -15.07 16.81 9.24
N VAL A 177 -15.58 17.42 10.32
CA VAL A 177 -14.79 18.28 11.20
C VAL A 177 -13.68 17.46 11.90
N ALA A 178 -14.01 16.27 12.41
CA ALA A 178 -13.03 15.38 13.02
C ALA A 178 -11.95 14.92 12.02
N ILE A 179 -12.33 14.63 10.77
CA ILE A 179 -11.41 14.29 9.68
C ILE A 179 -10.49 15.48 9.34
N ARG A 180 -11.02 16.71 9.27
CA ARG A 180 -10.19 17.91 9.05
C ARG A 180 -9.17 18.11 10.18
N ALA A 181 -9.58 17.94 11.43
CA ALA A 181 -8.67 18.00 12.56
C ALA A 181 -7.60 16.89 12.50
N MET A 182 -7.99 15.67 12.11
CA MET A 182 -7.08 14.54 11.94
C MET A 182 -5.99 14.81 10.88
N LEU A 183 -6.36 15.35 9.71
CA LEU A 183 -5.39 15.70 8.66
C LEU A 183 -4.39 16.75 9.13
N LEU A 184 -4.86 17.79 9.84
CA LEU A 184 -3.99 18.80 10.44
C LEU A 184 -3.08 18.21 11.53
N TYR A 185 -3.62 17.36 12.39
CA TYR A 185 -2.88 16.70 13.46
C TYR A 185 -1.72 15.84 12.93
N LEU A 186 -1.94 15.20 11.78
CA LEU A 186 -0.94 14.38 11.11
C LEU A 186 -0.03 15.16 10.16
N ASP A 187 -0.39 16.41 9.80
CA ASP A 187 0.26 17.17 8.71
C ASP A 187 0.16 16.44 7.36
N GLU A 188 -0.98 15.80 7.11
CA GLU A 188 -1.32 15.05 5.90
C GLU A 188 -2.37 15.83 5.10
N SER A 189 -2.37 15.70 3.77
CA SER A 189 -3.27 16.48 2.92
C SER A 189 -4.45 15.71 2.34
N ASP A 190 -4.41 14.38 2.38
CA ASP A 190 -5.42 13.53 1.76
C ASP A 190 -5.59 12.20 2.50
N TYR A 191 -6.71 11.52 2.25
CA TYR A 191 -7.03 10.23 2.83
C TYR A 191 -7.92 9.39 1.91
N VAL A 192 -7.95 8.08 2.15
CA VAL A 192 -8.99 7.19 1.62
C VAL A 192 -9.74 6.48 2.74
N VAL A 193 -11.03 6.23 2.50
CA VAL A 193 -11.86 5.43 3.41
C VAL A 193 -11.61 3.95 3.17
N ILE A 194 -11.07 3.27 4.18
CA ILE A 194 -10.80 1.83 4.18
C ILE A 194 -11.98 1.06 4.74
N GLY A 195 -12.75 1.60 5.68
CA GLY A 195 -13.88 0.88 6.24
C GLY A 195 -14.82 1.74 7.07
N HIS A 196 -16.06 1.31 7.16
CA HIS A 196 -17.03 1.85 8.11
C HIS A 196 -17.19 0.85 9.25
N LEU A 197 -17.14 1.33 10.48
CA LEU A 197 -17.35 0.50 11.67
C LEU A 197 -18.84 0.45 12.00
N SER A 198 -19.29 -0.67 12.56
CA SER A 198 -20.70 -0.86 12.95
C SER A 198 -21.21 0.17 13.96
N ASN A 199 -20.32 0.77 14.76
CA ASN A 199 -20.65 1.82 15.74
C ASN A 199 -20.67 3.25 15.14
N GLY A 200 -20.65 3.38 13.82
CA GLY A 200 -20.58 4.68 13.13
C GLY A 200 -19.20 5.34 13.17
N GLY A 201 -18.17 4.62 13.62
CA GLY A 201 -16.78 4.99 13.39
C GLY A 201 -16.30 4.68 11.98
N MET A 202 -15.05 5.03 11.69
CA MET A 202 -14.45 4.92 10.36
C MET A 202 -12.98 4.55 10.45
N GLU A 203 -12.52 3.74 9.51
CA GLU A 203 -11.11 3.45 9.28
C GLU A 203 -10.67 4.15 8.00
N LEU A 204 -9.60 4.92 8.12
CA LEU A 204 -9.01 5.73 7.05
C LEU A 204 -7.55 5.34 6.85
N GLU A 205 -7.02 5.65 5.68
CA GLU A 205 -5.59 5.61 5.43
C GLU A 205 -5.16 6.94 4.80
N THR A 206 -4.16 7.60 5.39
CA THR A 206 -3.45 8.74 4.81
C THR A 206 -2.18 8.25 4.10
N TYR A 207 -1.30 9.15 3.65
CA TYR A 207 -0.05 8.71 3.04
C TYR A 207 0.81 7.88 3.99
N CYS A 208 0.94 8.28 5.25
CA CYS A 208 1.78 7.57 6.22
C CYS A 208 1.07 6.95 7.41
N HIS A 209 -0.26 7.06 7.51
CA HIS A 209 -1.01 6.56 8.66
C HIS A 209 -2.21 5.72 8.26
N ARG A 210 -2.51 4.72 9.06
CA ARG A 210 -3.86 4.16 9.19
C ARG A 210 -4.51 4.81 10.39
N VAL A 211 -5.73 5.31 10.24
CA VAL A 211 -6.39 6.10 11.29
C VAL A 211 -7.75 5.51 11.61
N LEU A 212 -7.93 5.19 12.89
CA LEU A 212 -9.21 4.72 13.41
C LEU A 212 -9.93 5.88 14.09
N ILE A 213 -11.05 6.32 13.52
CA ILE A 213 -11.93 7.33 14.11
C ILE A 213 -13.10 6.61 14.77
N LYS A 214 -13.13 6.59 16.10
CA LYS A 214 -14.22 6.00 16.88
C LYS A 214 -15.22 7.08 17.26
N ARG A 215 -16.52 6.79 17.07
CA ARG A 215 -17.60 7.65 17.55
C ARG A 215 -17.97 7.27 18.98
N GLY A 216 -17.88 8.23 19.89
CA GLY A 216 -18.50 8.18 21.23
C GLY A 216 -19.82 8.96 21.26
N GLU A 217 -20.43 9.08 22.44
CA GLU A 217 -21.74 9.74 22.59
C GLU A 217 -21.72 11.23 22.19
N LYS A 218 -20.62 11.95 22.50
CA LYS A 218 -20.49 13.40 22.27
C LYS A 218 -19.14 13.81 21.67
N GLN A 219 -18.31 12.85 21.29
CA GLN A 219 -16.95 13.10 20.82
C GLN A 219 -16.48 12.02 19.86
N PHE A 220 -15.47 12.34 19.07
CA PHE A 220 -14.69 11.37 18.30
C PHE A 220 -13.35 11.12 18.98
N THR A 221 -12.86 9.88 18.88
CA THR A 221 -11.48 9.54 19.24
C THR A 221 -10.74 9.15 17.96
N ILE A 222 -9.73 9.92 17.61
CA ILE A 222 -8.90 9.75 16.42
C ILE A 222 -7.61 9.06 16.85
N CYS A 223 -7.44 7.80 16.48
CA CYS A 223 -6.27 6.99 16.82
C CYS A 223 -5.45 6.68 15.57
N PRO A 224 -4.41 7.46 15.27
CA PRO A 224 -3.52 7.18 14.16
C PRO A 224 -2.52 6.07 14.51
N GLN A 225 -2.14 5.30 13.51
CA GLN A 225 -1.06 4.32 13.54
C GLN A 225 -0.18 4.57 12.32
N MET A 226 1.09 4.92 12.55
CA MET A 226 2.04 5.10 11.46
C MET A 226 2.26 3.77 10.75
N LEU A 227 2.21 3.81 9.42
CA LEU A 227 2.54 2.67 8.56
C LEU A 227 4.04 2.37 8.66
N ASP A 228 4.42 1.09 8.75
CA ASP A 228 5.83 0.65 8.73
C ASP A 228 6.37 0.73 7.30
N ILE A 229 6.58 1.96 6.84
CA ILE A 229 7.13 2.31 5.53
C ILE A 229 8.36 3.19 5.80
N LYS A 230 9.50 2.86 5.18
CA LYS A 230 10.78 3.53 5.44
C LYS A 230 10.68 5.05 5.27
N GLU A 231 10.13 5.51 4.15
CA GLU A 231 10.00 6.92 3.78
C GLU A 231 9.10 7.68 4.78
N CYS A 232 8.05 7.02 5.28
CA CYS A 232 7.19 7.59 6.32
C CYS A 232 7.93 7.74 7.65
N ARG A 233 8.71 6.74 8.07
CA ARG A 233 9.54 6.86 9.29
C ARG A 233 10.59 7.96 9.15
N GLU A 234 11.17 8.13 7.97
CA GLU A 234 12.13 9.21 7.70
C GLU A 234 11.49 10.60 7.78
N VAL A 235 10.25 10.77 7.31
CA VAL A 235 9.52 12.04 7.41
C VAL A 235 9.13 12.33 8.86
N TYR A 236 8.57 11.35 9.56
CA TYR A 236 8.04 11.53 10.91
C TYR A 236 9.09 11.44 12.02
N GLY A 237 10.27 10.89 11.73
CA GLY A 237 11.43 10.88 12.61
C GLY A 237 12.25 12.17 12.58
N LYS A 238 11.99 13.09 11.64
CA LYS A 238 12.61 14.42 11.63
C LYS A 238 12.02 15.30 12.74
N THR A 239 12.82 16.26 13.21
CA THR A 239 12.37 17.29 14.15
C THR A 239 11.12 18.00 13.64
N MET A 240 10.17 18.27 14.53
CA MET A 240 8.95 18.97 14.17
C MET A 240 9.25 20.36 13.62
N THR A 241 8.70 20.67 12.45
CA THR A 241 8.78 22.02 11.87
C THR A 241 7.77 22.95 12.55
N GLU A 242 8.01 24.26 12.51
CA GLU A 242 7.04 25.23 13.02
C GLU A 242 5.67 25.11 12.35
N ARG A 243 5.65 24.80 11.05
CA ARG A 243 4.42 24.53 10.30
C ARG A 243 3.66 23.36 10.91
N ARG A 244 4.35 22.25 11.20
CA ARG A 244 3.73 21.06 11.80
C ARG A 244 3.20 21.35 13.21
N ILE A 245 3.95 22.12 14.01
CA ILE A 245 3.48 22.59 15.32
C ILE A 245 2.21 23.43 15.18
N ARG A 246 2.17 24.41 14.27
CA ARG A 246 0.97 25.23 14.01
C ARG A 246 -0.23 24.37 13.58
N ASN A 247 -0.03 23.38 12.72
CA ASN A 247 -1.10 22.49 12.27
C ASN A 247 -1.65 21.65 13.43
N ILE A 248 -0.78 21.13 14.31
CA ILE A 248 -1.20 20.39 15.51
C ILE A 248 -2.00 21.28 16.46
N MET A 249 -1.53 22.51 16.74
CA MET A 249 -2.27 23.46 17.57
C MET A 249 -3.65 23.77 16.99
N ARG A 250 -3.72 23.98 15.67
CA ARG A 250 -5.00 24.20 14.97
C ARG A 250 -5.93 23.00 15.06
N ALA A 251 -5.40 21.78 15.02
CA ALA A 251 -6.20 20.56 15.23
C ALA A 251 -6.80 20.52 16.64
N TYR A 252 -6.03 20.87 17.67
CA TYR A 252 -6.53 20.96 19.05
C TYR A 252 -7.63 22.01 19.22
N GLU A 253 -7.46 23.19 18.61
CA GLU A 253 -8.49 24.24 18.61
C GLU A 253 -9.81 23.74 18.00
N ILE A 254 -9.74 23.10 16.82
CA ILE A 254 -10.93 22.53 16.16
C ILE A 254 -11.60 21.47 17.05
N CYS A 255 -10.79 20.67 17.76
CA CYS A 255 -11.28 19.62 18.64
C CYS A 255 -11.81 20.11 20.00
N GLY A 256 -11.79 21.42 20.25
CA GLY A 256 -12.32 22.02 21.47
C GLY A 256 -11.38 21.94 22.68
N PHE A 257 -10.11 21.61 22.47
CA PHE A 257 -9.10 21.75 23.51
C PHE A 257 -8.75 23.24 23.65
N ARG A 258 -9.15 23.84 24.77
CA ARG A 258 -8.65 25.15 25.20
C ARG A 258 -7.49 24.89 26.17
N SER A 259 -6.29 25.32 25.79
CA SER A 259 -5.09 25.35 26.63
C SER A 259 -5.26 26.31 27.80
#